data_AF-A0A2M9HNA9-F1
#
_entry.id   AF-A0A2M9HNA9-F1
#
_cell.length_a   1.000
_cell.length_b   1.000
_cell.length_c   1.000
_cell.angle_alpha   90.00
_cell.angle_beta   90.00
_cell.angle_gamma   90.00
#
_symmetry.space_group_name_H-M   'P 1'
#
loop_
_entity.id
_entity.type
_entity.pdbx_description
1 polymer ?
#
loop_
_entity_poly.entity_id
_entity_poly.type
_entity_poly.pdbx_seq_one_letter_code
_entity_poly.pdbx_strand_id
1 'polypeptide(L)'
;MGDGPQDEAAPAYEGGVESNIDYHVTFEVSGQGGRVRVMLNGRPIHDYQDSSEQTRFVAHAGRNTNGELIVRVANATDQPQRITLDWDEPPLTSATHGTATVLAADWDTGTPFEPAPVRPRSVTVTAADLSSWQVEPYSFTVFQLPQ
;
A
#
# COMPACT_ATOMS: atom_id res chain seq x y z
N MET A 1 -12.59 -9.69 -14.60
CA MET A 1 -12.04 -8.87 -13.50
C MET A 1 -10.78 -9.58 -13.05
N GLY A 2 -9.61 -9.00 -13.30
CA GLY A 2 -8.33 -9.60 -12.93
C GLY A 2 -8.07 -9.39 -11.44
N ASP A 3 -7.88 -10.49 -10.72
CA ASP A 3 -7.70 -10.55 -9.27
C ASP A 3 -6.23 -10.85 -8.94
N GLY A 4 -5.38 -9.83 -9.06
CA GLY A 4 -3.98 -9.92 -8.66
C GLY A 4 -3.18 -8.68 -9.05
N PRO A 5 -2.12 -8.33 -8.30
CA PRO A 5 -1.07 -7.49 -8.87
C PRO A 5 -0.60 -8.13 -10.18
N GLN A 6 -0.24 -7.30 -11.15
CA GLN A 6 0.28 -7.75 -12.44
C GLN A 6 1.50 -8.64 -12.16
N ASP A 7 1.33 -9.96 -12.26
CA ASP A 7 2.33 -10.97 -11.82
C ASP A 7 3.59 -10.95 -12.71
N GLU A 8 3.55 -10.17 -13.79
CA GLU A 8 4.69 -9.89 -14.65
C GLU A 8 4.97 -8.39 -14.65
N ALA A 9 5.97 -7.99 -13.86
CA ALA A 9 6.48 -6.62 -13.80
C ALA A 9 7.11 -6.13 -15.12
N ALA A 10 7.28 -7.04 -16.10
CA ALA A 10 7.75 -6.74 -17.44
C ALA A 10 7.46 -7.90 -18.42
N PRO A 11 7.35 -7.63 -19.73
CA PRO A 11 7.09 -8.67 -20.74
C PRO A 11 8.21 -9.70 -20.79
N ALA A 12 7.84 -10.95 -21.05
CA ALA A 12 8.78 -12.04 -21.29
C ALA A 12 9.75 -11.69 -22.44
N TYR A 13 11.04 -11.93 -22.22
CA TYR A 13 12.05 -11.83 -23.27
C TYR A 13 11.95 -13.06 -24.18
N GLU A 14 11.73 -12.87 -25.48
CA GLU A 14 11.77 -13.98 -26.45
C GLU A 14 13.22 -14.50 -26.56
N GLY A 15 13.48 -15.64 -25.93
CA GLY A 15 14.75 -16.34 -25.99
C GLY A 15 14.61 -17.80 -25.54
N GLY A 16 15.35 -18.70 -26.19
CA GLY A 16 15.45 -20.10 -25.79
C GLY A 16 16.65 -20.33 -24.89
N VAL A 17 16.53 -21.23 -23.92
CA VAL A 17 17.69 -21.75 -23.17
C VAL A 17 18.29 -22.89 -23.98
N GLU A 18 19.49 -22.69 -24.51
CA GLU A 18 20.27 -23.75 -25.16
C GLU A 18 21.03 -24.58 -24.11
N SER A 19 20.97 -25.90 -24.22
CA SER A 19 21.73 -26.84 -23.39
C SER A 19 23.22 -26.84 -23.75
N ASN A 20 24.10 -27.14 -22.78
CA ASN A 20 25.56 -27.25 -22.95
C ASN A 20 26.29 -25.93 -23.29
N ILE A 21 25.70 -24.79 -22.95
CA ILE A 21 26.35 -23.48 -22.97
C ILE A 21 26.33 -22.91 -21.56
N ASP A 22 27.46 -22.33 -21.14
CA ASP A 22 27.55 -21.58 -19.90
C ASP A 22 26.97 -20.18 -20.12
N TYR A 23 25.98 -19.82 -19.31
CA TYR A 23 25.41 -18.48 -19.28
C TYR A 23 25.95 -17.72 -18.09
N HIS A 24 26.56 -16.56 -18.36
CA HIS A 24 26.91 -15.62 -17.31
C HIS A 24 25.77 -14.61 -17.13
N VAL A 25 25.02 -14.77 -16.05
CA VAL A 25 23.94 -13.86 -15.66
C VAL A 25 24.46 -12.89 -14.62
N THR A 26 24.31 -11.59 -14.86
CA THR A 26 24.69 -10.54 -13.91
C THR A 26 23.48 -9.71 -13.57
N PHE A 27 23.27 -9.47 -12.27
CA PHE A 27 22.24 -8.59 -11.75
C PHE A 27 22.89 -7.30 -11.24
N GLU A 28 22.49 -6.18 -11.79
CA GLU A 28 22.85 -4.86 -11.28
C GLU A 28 21.64 -4.27 -10.57
N VAL A 29 21.74 -4.07 -9.25
CA VAL A 29 20.70 -3.46 -8.43
C VAL A 29 21.16 -2.07 -8.02
N SER A 30 20.34 -1.06 -8.30
CA SER A 30 20.65 0.34 -7.98
C SER A 30 19.42 1.08 -7.48
N GLY A 31 19.61 2.30 -6.96
CA GLY A 31 18.51 3.12 -6.44
C GLY A 31 17.73 2.44 -5.31
N GLN A 32 18.43 1.78 -4.37
CA GLN A 32 17.84 1.03 -3.25
C GLN A 32 16.85 -0.07 -3.67
N GLY A 33 17.04 -0.67 -4.86
CA GLY A 33 16.12 -1.68 -5.40
C GLY A 33 15.09 -1.11 -6.37
N GLY A 34 15.02 0.23 -6.51
CA GLY A 34 14.17 0.89 -7.49
C GLY A 34 14.57 0.62 -8.95
N ARG A 35 15.77 0.07 -9.21
CA ARG A 35 16.16 -0.39 -10.55
C ARG A 35 16.91 -1.71 -10.50
N VAL A 36 16.50 -2.65 -11.34
CA VAL A 36 17.15 -3.94 -11.53
C VAL A 36 17.44 -4.15 -13.01
N ARG A 37 18.72 -4.29 -13.34
CA ARG A 37 19.16 -4.65 -14.70
C ARG A 37 19.72 -6.08 -14.69
N VAL A 38 19.30 -6.87 -15.67
CA VAL A 38 19.79 -8.23 -15.89
C VAL A 38 20.58 -8.27 -17.18
N MET A 39 21.81 -8.77 -17.09
CA MET A 39 22.69 -8.99 -18.25
C MET A 39 22.90 -10.48 -18.45
N LEU A 40 22.89 -10.90 -19.72
CA LEU A 40 23.25 -12.24 -20.15
C LEU A 40 24.48 -12.15 -21.03
N ASN A 41 25.58 -12.79 -20.62
CA ASN A 41 26.87 -12.75 -21.32
C ASN A 41 27.32 -11.31 -21.63
N GLY A 42 27.14 -10.41 -20.66
CA GLY A 42 27.49 -8.98 -20.76
C GLY A 42 26.55 -8.14 -21.61
N ARG A 43 25.45 -8.69 -22.14
CA ARG A 43 24.43 -7.95 -22.88
C ARG A 43 23.19 -7.71 -22.01
N PRO A 44 22.68 -6.48 -21.90
CA PRO A 44 21.45 -6.23 -21.15
C PRO A 44 20.27 -6.93 -21.84
N ILE A 45 19.58 -7.80 -21.10
CA ILE A 45 18.35 -8.47 -21.55
C ILE A 45 17.12 -7.99 -20.79
N HIS A 46 17.33 -7.33 -19.65
CA HIS A 46 16.26 -6.76 -18.84
C HIS A 46 16.73 -5.48 -18.15
N ASP A 47 15.85 -4.50 -18.08
CA ASP A 47 16.07 -3.27 -17.32
C ASP A 47 14.71 -2.85 -16.76
N TYR A 48 14.47 -3.22 -15.50
CA TYR A 48 13.25 -2.88 -14.77
C TYR A 48 13.53 -1.68 -13.88
N GLN A 49 12.67 -0.67 -14.00
CA GLN A 49 12.61 0.46 -13.09
C GLN A 49 11.30 0.35 -12.33
N ASP A 50 11.39 0.21 -11.02
CA ASP A 50 10.23 0.31 -10.16
C ASP A 50 9.73 1.76 -10.18
N SER A 51 8.51 1.95 -10.68
CA SER A 51 7.83 3.24 -10.71
C SER A 51 6.83 3.36 -9.56
N SER A 52 7.01 2.59 -8.49
CA SER A 52 6.08 2.42 -7.37
C SER A 52 5.80 3.68 -6.52
N GLU A 53 6.21 4.88 -6.98
CA GLU A 53 5.66 6.15 -6.49
C GLU A 53 4.15 6.22 -6.77
N GLN A 54 3.37 5.56 -5.92
CA GLN A 54 1.92 5.60 -5.97
C GLN A 54 1.45 6.83 -5.23
N THR A 55 1.22 7.93 -5.92
CA THR A 55 0.63 9.17 -5.34
C THR A 55 -0.89 9.08 -5.21
N ARG A 56 -1.40 7.94 -4.76
CA ARG A 56 -2.84 7.65 -4.77
C ARG A 56 -3.46 7.83 -3.40
N PHE A 57 -4.66 8.41 -3.40
CA PHE A 57 -5.55 8.43 -2.26
C PHE A 57 -6.79 7.59 -2.60
N VAL A 58 -7.07 6.55 -1.82
CA VAL A 58 -8.17 5.60 -2.09
C VAL A 58 -8.94 5.34 -0.81
N ALA A 59 -10.27 5.33 -0.91
CA ALA A 59 -11.15 4.93 0.18
C ALA A 59 -12.14 3.86 -0.28
N HIS A 60 -12.48 2.94 0.60
CA HIS A 60 -13.48 1.89 0.38
C HIS A 60 -14.28 1.65 1.67
N ALA A 61 -15.60 1.49 1.54
CA ALA A 61 -16.48 1.19 2.66
C ALA A 61 -17.26 -0.11 2.42
N GLY A 62 -17.51 -0.86 3.49
CA GLY A 62 -18.34 -2.06 3.47
C GLY A 62 -18.72 -2.50 4.87
N ARG A 63 -19.62 -3.46 5.01
CA ARG A 63 -20.00 -4.03 6.32
C ARG A 63 -19.35 -5.39 6.53
N ASN A 64 -19.00 -5.70 7.78
CA ASN A 64 -18.55 -7.04 8.16
C ASN A 64 -19.75 -7.96 8.49
N THR A 65 -19.49 -9.21 8.84
CA THR A 65 -20.51 -10.19 9.20
C THR A 65 -21.31 -9.84 10.45
N ASN A 66 -20.78 -8.97 11.31
CA ASN A 66 -21.43 -8.49 12.53
C ASN A 66 -22.27 -7.22 12.26
N GLY A 67 -22.32 -6.74 11.02
CA GLY A 67 -23.03 -5.53 10.63
C GLY A 67 -22.26 -4.22 10.86
N GLU A 68 -21.07 -4.29 11.47
CA GLU A 68 -20.21 -3.12 11.70
C GLU A 68 -19.75 -2.54 10.36
N LEU A 69 -19.72 -1.21 10.30
CA LEU A 69 -19.27 -0.48 9.13
C LEU A 69 -17.74 -0.35 9.17
N ILE A 70 -17.11 -0.82 8.10
CA ILE A 70 -15.66 -0.80 7.91
C ILE A 70 -15.33 0.17 6.79
N VAL A 71 -14.58 1.23 7.12
CA VAL A 71 -14.05 2.18 6.13
C VAL A 71 -12.53 2.03 6.09
N ARG A 72 -11.98 1.73 4.92
CA ARG A 72 -10.53 1.60 4.69
C ARG A 72 -10.07 2.78 3.85
N VAL A 73 -9.01 3.44 4.28
CA VAL A 73 -8.44 4.60 3.62
C VAL A 73 -6.95 4.38 3.46
N ALA A 74 -6.46 4.48 2.24
CA ALA A 74 -5.04 4.47 1.90
C ALA A 74 -4.65 5.86 1.40
N ASN A 75 -3.68 6.49 2.06
CA ASN A 75 -3.02 7.69 1.60
C ASN A 75 -1.58 7.36 1.26
N ALA A 76 -1.28 7.14 -0.02
CA ALA A 76 0.07 6.93 -0.51
C ALA A 76 0.74 8.24 -0.98
N THR A 77 0.16 9.40 -0.67
CA THR A 77 0.76 10.70 -0.95
C THR A 77 1.72 11.14 0.17
N ASP A 78 2.59 12.09 -0.16
CA ASP A 78 3.54 12.74 0.75
C ASP A 78 2.90 13.82 1.63
N GLN A 79 1.61 14.10 1.43
CA GLN A 79 0.86 15.13 2.14
C GLN A 79 -0.29 14.53 2.95
N PRO A 80 -0.63 15.12 4.12
CA PRO A 80 -1.83 14.73 4.84
C PRO A 80 -3.08 15.08 4.01
N GLN A 81 -4.06 14.19 4.02
CA GLN A 81 -5.32 14.38 3.30
C GLN A 81 -6.46 14.50 4.31
N ARG A 82 -7.20 15.61 4.22
CA ARG A 82 -8.43 15.76 5.02
C ARG A 82 -9.58 15.02 4.35
N ILE A 83 -10.27 14.20 5.12
CA ILE A 83 -11.52 13.57 4.68
C ILE A 83 -12.70 13.99 5.56
N THR A 84 -13.86 13.98 4.93
CA THR A 84 -15.15 14.09 5.59
C THR A 84 -15.96 12.86 5.22
N LEU A 85 -16.40 12.12 6.23
CA LEU A 85 -17.25 10.94 6.07
C LEU A 85 -18.69 11.38 6.32
N ASP A 86 -19.47 11.48 5.24
CA ASP A 86 -20.88 11.90 5.29
C ASP A 86 -21.81 10.69 5.23
N TRP A 87 -22.88 10.74 6.02
CA TRP A 87 -23.80 9.63 6.25
C TRP A 87 -25.25 10.13 6.30
N ASP A 88 -26.15 9.41 5.62
CA ASP A 88 -27.60 9.66 5.77
C ASP A 88 -28.06 9.36 7.20
N GLU A 89 -27.54 8.29 7.80
CA GLU A 89 -27.73 7.90 9.19
C GLU A 89 -26.37 7.81 9.89
N PRO A 90 -26.08 8.69 10.87
CA PRO A 90 -24.77 8.72 11.53
C PRO A 90 -24.48 7.42 12.31
N PRO A 91 -23.34 6.75 12.05
CA PRO A 91 -22.96 5.53 12.78
C PRO A 91 -22.48 5.83 14.21
N LEU A 92 -22.14 7.09 14.49
CA LEU A 92 -21.71 7.55 15.81
C LEU A 92 -22.61 8.67 16.32
N THR A 93 -22.87 8.64 17.62
CA THR A 93 -23.60 9.65 18.39
C THR A 93 -22.69 10.16 19.52
N SER A 94 -23.16 11.10 20.34
CA SER A 94 -22.39 11.54 21.52
C SER A 94 -22.13 10.43 22.55
N ALA A 95 -22.87 9.32 22.49
CA ALA A 95 -22.73 8.19 23.41
C ALA A 95 -21.99 6.99 22.77
N THR A 96 -21.89 6.92 21.44
CA THR A 96 -21.27 5.80 20.72
C THR A 96 -19.94 6.20 20.10
N HIS A 97 -18.96 5.30 20.18
CA HIS A 97 -17.61 5.52 19.70
C HIS A 97 -17.21 4.40 18.75
N GLY A 98 -16.41 4.75 17.74
CA GLY A 98 -15.77 3.80 16.85
C GLY A 98 -14.30 3.61 17.20
N THR A 99 -13.61 2.79 16.42
CA THR A 99 -12.15 2.62 16.48
C THR A 99 -11.55 2.90 15.12
N ALA A 100 -10.44 3.63 15.05
CA ALA A 100 -9.57 3.70 13.90
C ALA A 100 -8.26 2.96 14.21
N THR A 101 -7.89 2.01 13.37
CA THR A 101 -6.54 1.43 13.37
C THR A 101 -5.73 2.09 12.26
N VAL A 102 -4.65 2.77 12.64
CA VAL A 102 -3.79 3.55 11.76
C VAL A 102 -2.42 2.89 11.69
N LEU A 103 -1.94 2.63 10.48
CA LEU A 103 -0.55 2.31 10.19
C LEU A 103 0.03 3.45 9.34
N ALA A 104 1.06 4.13 9.83
CA ALA A 104 1.72 5.23 9.13
C ALA A 104 3.22 5.19 9.41
N ALA A 105 4.02 5.51 8.40
CA ALA A 105 5.47 5.65 8.46
C ALA A 105 5.94 6.49 7.27
N ASP A 106 7.19 6.97 7.27
CA ASP A 106 7.75 7.58 6.07
C ASP A 106 7.91 6.52 4.96
N TRP A 107 7.85 6.94 3.69
CA TRP A 107 7.84 6.02 2.53
C TRP A 107 9.07 5.10 2.46
N ASP A 108 10.20 5.55 2.99
CA ASP A 108 11.49 4.84 3.03
C ASP A 108 11.77 4.15 4.37
N THR A 109 10.78 4.12 5.26
CA THR A 109 10.92 3.51 6.58
C THR A 109 10.93 1.98 6.48
N GLY A 110 12.07 1.38 6.82
CA GLY A 110 12.24 -0.06 6.95
C GLY A 110 13.51 -0.57 6.28
N THR A 111 13.98 -1.73 6.73
CA THR A 111 15.12 -2.42 6.12
C THR A 111 14.69 -3.83 5.75
N PRO A 112 15.02 -4.33 4.54
CA PRO A 112 14.74 -5.71 4.18
C PRO A 112 15.27 -6.69 5.23
N PHE A 113 14.47 -7.69 5.56
CA PHE A 113 14.77 -8.75 6.54
C PHE A 113 14.89 -8.33 8.01
N GLU A 114 14.74 -7.03 8.31
CA GLU A 114 14.65 -6.54 9.68
C GLU A 114 13.19 -6.53 10.17
N PRO A 115 12.95 -6.56 11.50
CA PRO A 115 11.61 -6.38 12.05
C PRO A 115 10.95 -5.08 11.56
N ALA A 116 9.63 -5.12 11.35
CA ALA A 116 8.88 -3.94 10.95
C ALA A 116 9.08 -2.79 11.97
N PRO A 117 9.54 -1.61 11.54
CA PRO A 117 9.89 -0.52 12.45
C PRO A 117 8.66 0.14 13.10
N VAL A 118 7.48 -0.05 12.50
CA VAL A 118 6.21 0.52 12.96
C VAL A 118 5.17 -0.57 13.18
N ARG A 119 4.23 -0.30 14.09
CA ARG A 119 3.07 -1.15 14.34
C ARG A 119 1.79 -0.33 14.22
N PRO A 120 0.67 -0.93 13.80
CA PRO A 120 -0.61 -0.25 13.79
C PRO A 120 -0.99 0.23 15.19
N ARG A 121 -1.54 1.44 15.29
CA ARG A 121 -2.07 2.02 16.53
C ARG A 121 -3.59 2.14 16.45
N SER A 122 -4.27 1.83 17.54
CA SER A 122 -5.73 2.02 17.64
C SER A 122 -6.06 3.32 18.34
N VAL A 123 -7.07 4.01 17.84
CA VAL A 123 -7.57 5.29 18.36
C VAL A 123 -9.09 5.21 18.48
N THR A 124 -9.64 5.67 19.59
CA THR A 124 -11.10 5.86 19.72
C THR A 124 -11.53 7.03 18.83
N VAL A 125 -12.62 6.85 18.09
CA VAL A 125 -13.13 7.84 17.14
C VAL A 125 -14.53 8.28 17.57
N THR A 126 -14.76 9.59 17.58
CA THR A 126 -16.05 10.22 17.85
C THR A 126 -16.72 10.71 16.55
N ALA A 127 -17.99 11.10 16.63
CA ALA A 127 -18.68 11.75 15.51
C ALA A 127 -17.98 13.03 15.03
N ALA A 128 -17.38 13.80 15.95
CA ALA A 128 -16.64 15.01 15.61
C ALA A 128 -15.38 14.67 14.78
N ASP A 129 -14.67 13.61 15.14
CA ASP A 129 -13.47 13.16 14.43
C ASP A 129 -13.78 12.74 12.99
N LEU A 130 -14.91 12.06 12.75
CA LEU A 130 -15.33 11.62 11.41
C LEU A 130 -15.66 12.79 10.46
N SER A 131 -16.03 13.95 11.00
CA SER A 131 -16.39 15.12 10.19
C SER A 131 -15.18 15.82 9.56
N SER A 132 -13.98 15.64 10.12
CA SER A 132 -12.75 16.31 9.69
C SER A 132 -11.51 15.49 10.05
N TRP A 133 -11.47 14.22 9.65
CA TRP A 133 -10.32 13.36 9.92
C TRP A 133 -9.14 13.76 9.04
N GLN A 134 -7.94 13.79 9.62
CA GLN A 134 -6.68 13.99 8.91
C GLN A 134 -5.99 12.64 8.70
N VAL A 135 -5.94 12.19 7.45
CA VAL A 135 -5.24 10.96 7.07
C VAL A 135 -3.76 11.31 6.87
N GLU A 136 -2.88 10.68 7.64
CA GLU A 136 -1.44 10.92 7.61
C GLU A 136 -0.84 10.59 6.21
N PRO A 137 0.27 11.23 5.79
CA PRO A 137 1.05 10.76 4.65
C PRO A 137 1.40 9.29 4.78
N TYR A 138 1.54 8.60 3.64
CA TYR A 138 1.98 7.20 3.57
C TYR A 138 1.34 6.28 4.62
N SER A 139 0.00 6.34 4.71
CA SER A 139 -0.75 5.65 5.76
C SER A 139 -1.88 4.78 5.23
N PHE A 140 -2.23 3.81 6.05
CA PHE A 140 -3.42 2.99 5.92
C PHE A 140 -4.24 3.06 7.21
N THR A 141 -5.47 3.53 7.09
CA THR A 141 -6.41 3.67 8.20
C THR A 141 -7.63 2.79 7.99
N VAL A 142 -8.02 2.04 9.01
CA VAL A 142 -9.26 1.26 9.04
C VAL A 142 -10.14 1.79 10.17
N PHE A 143 -11.27 2.38 9.81
CA PHE A 143 -12.35 2.69 10.74
C PHE A 143 -13.24 1.47 10.92
N GLN A 144 -13.56 1.16 12.16
CA GLN A 144 -14.55 0.19 12.59
C GLN A 144 -15.60 0.94 13.39
N LEU A 145 -16.78 1.11 12.80
CA LEU A 145 -17.86 1.89 13.38
C LEU A 145 -19.01 0.95 13.77
N PRO A 146 -19.59 1.12 14.98
CA PRO A 146 -20.74 0.36 15.41
C PRO A 146 -21.94 0.63 14.49
N GLN A 147 -22.93 -0.26 14.58
CA GLN A 147 -24.21 -0.09 13.89
C GLN A 147 -25.01 1.09 14.45
#